data_AF-A0A841H1Q0-F1
#
_entry.id   AF-A0A841H1Q0-F1
#
_cell.length_a   1.000
_cell.length_b   1.000
_cell.length_c   1.000
_cell.angle_alpha   90.00
_cell.angle_beta   90.00
_cell.angle_gamma   90.00
#
_symmetry.space_group_name_H-M   'P 1'
#
loop_
_entity.id
_entity.type
_entity.pdbx_description
1 polymer ?
#
loop_
_entity_poly.entity_id
_entity_poly.type
_entity_poly.pdbx_seq_one_letter_code
_entity_poly.pdbx_strand_id
1 'polypeptide(L)'
;MSVPQGQAKPDASNPTTSFFGKYLERVGARIPKRRRPATVKLVFPSTCSIFDDPESTLEVLTKIAQAVAGGARKLWFDQEGSVNVDLCAEALTAALAKEARLEKIEVNGEYPKEPDARSCVAGFGTPAVLKEFGYEPTWDIPLLPLERYNSVSRPDTKLLLAEERASRVERIPVLIEEQFGDRVMTLQFGDRLIQFLLAAIDNAVEHGSGDWWIASSFRKLADPDWGKCQIVIFDFGETIHQTMLRLPHNSALRKNAEMYVASQRGAFGSSWSEEGVWTLLALQNQVTSRPGSGPTKKGSGFLSMLKFLNTAIETSPADHAPRMCLLSGNTHVLLDGRHLSSEGIPEEKRATVALNNANDLRYPPNPAAARTLSRFFPGTLVAVQFHVSLTNHFNPVQVSHERPSEDRRTGFGQAHAAVGADLLGRRMG
;
A
#
# COMPACT_ATOMS: atom_id res chain seq x y z
N MET A 1 52.19 14.12 3.27
CA MET A 1 50.95 14.91 3.12
C MET A 1 49.78 13.98 3.38
N SER A 2 49.12 14.20 4.50
CA SER A 2 48.13 13.32 5.11
C SER A 2 46.77 13.53 4.45
N VAL A 3 46.14 12.45 4.02
CA VAL A 3 44.76 12.43 3.51
C VAL A 3 43.80 12.62 4.70
N PRO A 4 42.79 13.52 4.65
CA PRO A 4 41.82 13.62 5.72
C PRO A 4 40.82 12.46 5.62
N GLN A 5 40.85 11.59 6.64
CA GLN A 5 39.74 10.72 7.00
C GLN A 5 38.63 11.54 7.66
N GLY A 6 37.37 11.18 7.38
CA GLY A 6 36.25 11.55 8.25
C GLY A 6 34.95 11.87 7.53
N GLN A 7 34.29 10.87 6.94
CA GLN A 7 32.82 10.93 6.87
C GLN A 7 32.31 10.58 8.28
N ALA A 8 31.70 11.55 8.95
CA ALA A 8 31.12 11.37 10.26
C ALA A 8 30.04 10.27 10.21
N LYS A 9 30.17 9.26 11.09
CA LYS A 9 29.07 8.35 11.40
C LYS A 9 27.89 9.17 11.94
N PRO A 10 26.64 8.83 11.60
CA PRO A 10 25.48 9.43 12.22
C PRO A 10 25.56 9.20 13.73
N ASP A 11 25.42 10.28 14.49
CA ASP A 11 25.49 10.26 15.95
C ASP A 11 24.29 9.48 16.50
N ALA A 12 24.53 8.22 16.87
CA ALA A 12 23.51 7.29 17.39
C ALA A 12 22.92 7.73 18.75
N SER A 13 23.30 8.90 19.27
CA SER A 13 22.89 9.39 20.59
C SER A 13 21.74 10.39 20.58
N ASN A 14 21.31 10.91 19.42
CA ASN A 14 20.18 11.85 19.35
C ASN A 14 18.88 11.17 18.85
N PRO A 15 17.93 10.85 19.75
CA PRO A 15 16.73 10.09 19.41
C PRO A 15 15.78 10.81 18.45
N THR A 16 15.95 12.11 18.18
CA THR A 16 15.17 12.83 17.15
C THR A 16 15.70 12.59 15.73
N THR A 17 16.94 12.13 15.56
CA THR A 17 17.54 11.89 14.24
C THR A 17 17.36 10.45 13.75
N SER A 18 16.99 9.52 14.64
CA SER A 18 16.69 8.12 14.30
C SER A 18 15.40 7.99 13.50
N PHE A 19 15.21 6.84 12.85
CA PHE A 19 13.98 6.54 12.10
C PHE A 19 12.74 6.73 12.98
N PHE A 20 12.76 6.17 14.20
CA PHE A 20 11.64 6.27 15.13
C PHE A 20 11.44 7.67 15.70
N GLY A 21 12.52 8.44 15.87
CA GLY A 21 12.44 9.87 16.20
C GLY A 21 11.63 10.65 15.17
N LYS A 22 12.02 10.51 13.90
CA LYS A 22 11.34 11.15 12.77
C LYS A 22 9.91 10.65 12.59
N TYR A 23 9.67 9.35 12.79
CA TYR A 23 8.33 8.77 12.80
C TYR A 23 7.46 9.47 13.85
N LEU A 24 7.93 9.54 15.10
CA LEU A 24 7.20 10.15 16.22
C LEU A 24 6.95 11.64 16.02
N GLU A 25 7.94 12.36 15.49
CA GLU A 25 7.79 13.77 15.13
C GLU A 25 6.65 13.97 14.11
N ARG A 26 6.63 13.16 13.04
CA ARG A 26 5.60 13.25 11.99
C ARG A 26 4.21 12.91 12.51
N VAL A 27 4.08 11.90 13.37
CA VAL A 27 2.77 11.56 13.97
C VAL A 27 2.37 12.47 15.13
N GLY A 28 3.17 13.50 15.45
CA GLY A 28 2.92 14.42 16.56
C GLY A 28 2.99 13.76 17.94
N ALA A 29 3.63 12.60 18.04
CA ALA A 29 3.76 11.85 19.28
C ALA A 29 5.01 12.25 20.05
N ARG A 30 4.90 12.31 21.39
CA ARG A 30 6.04 12.65 22.25
C ARG A 30 7.00 11.46 22.37
N ILE A 31 8.29 11.74 22.26
CA ILE A 31 9.34 10.80 22.67
C ILE A 31 9.28 10.68 24.20
N PRO A 32 9.18 9.46 24.78
CA PRO A 32 9.17 9.28 26.21
C PRO A 32 10.45 9.82 26.88
N LYS A 33 10.32 10.73 27.85
CA LYS A 33 11.47 11.32 28.58
C LYS A 33 12.13 10.35 29.57
N ARG A 34 11.40 9.35 30.05
CA ARG A 34 11.91 8.31 30.96
C ARG A 34 12.31 7.09 30.14
N ARG A 35 13.47 6.51 30.46
CA ARG A 35 13.88 5.19 29.93
C ARG A 35 12.77 4.19 30.24
N ARG A 36 12.23 3.58 29.18
CA ARG A 36 11.26 2.50 29.31
C ARG A 36 11.93 1.25 29.91
N PRO A 37 11.14 0.31 30.45
CA PRO A 37 11.68 -0.99 30.84
C PRO A 37 12.43 -1.64 29.67
N ALA A 38 13.43 -2.47 30.00
CA ALA A 38 14.24 -3.16 28.99
C ALA A 38 13.35 -3.95 28.01
N THR A 39 12.26 -4.54 28.50
CA THR A 39 11.24 -5.20 27.70
C THR A 39 9.94 -4.40 27.73
N VAL A 40 9.37 -4.11 26.56
CA VAL A 40 8.07 -3.45 26.43
C VAL A 40 7.08 -4.42 25.78
N LYS A 41 6.03 -4.76 26.52
CA LYS A 41 4.89 -5.55 26.01
C LYS A 41 3.91 -4.64 25.29
N LEU A 42 3.53 -5.03 24.07
CA LEU A 42 2.65 -4.30 23.16
C LEU A 42 1.47 -5.20 22.82
N VAL A 43 0.30 -4.87 23.36
CA VAL A 43 -0.94 -5.62 23.14
C VAL A 43 -1.63 -5.08 21.90
N PHE A 44 -1.94 -5.97 20.96
CA PHE A 44 -2.64 -5.65 19.72
C PHE A 44 -4.16 -5.68 19.93
N PRO A 45 -4.92 -4.85 19.19
CA PRO A 45 -6.38 -4.85 19.26
C PRO A 45 -6.97 -6.13 18.67
N SER A 46 -8.19 -6.48 19.08
CA SER A 46 -8.92 -7.63 18.52
C SER A 46 -9.13 -7.50 17.00
N THR A 47 -9.36 -6.28 16.50
CA THR A 47 -9.30 -5.96 15.07
C THR A 47 -8.06 -5.12 14.81
N CYS A 48 -7.03 -5.73 14.23
CA CYS A 48 -5.82 -5.06 13.79
C CYS A 48 -5.83 -4.99 12.26
N SER A 49 -6.55 -4.01 11.72
CA SER A 49 -6.84 -3.92 10.29
C SER A 49 -6.89 -2.45 9.87
N ILE A 50 -6.10 -2.07 8.86
CA ILE A 50 -6.20 -0.72 8.25
C ILE A 50 -7.53 -0.56 7.52
N PHE A 51 -8.06 -1.65 6.97
CA PHE A 51 -9.36 -1.66 6.30
C PHE A 51 -10.52 -1.40 7.27
N ASP A 52 -10.49 -1.96 8.48
CA ASP A 52 -11.64 -2.02 9.39
C ASP A 52 -11.49 -1.11 10.63
N ASP A 53 -10.31 -1.09 11.26
CA ASP A 53 -10.01 -0.29 12.44
C ASP A 53 -8.62 0.38 12.34
N PRO A 54 -8.44 1.33 11.41
CA PRO A 54 -7.16 1.98 11.22
C PRO A 54 -6.70 2.78 12.45
N GLU A 55 -7.62 3.27 13.28
CA GLU A 55 -7.29 4.05 14.48
C GLU A 55 -6.51 3.21 15.50
N SER A 56 -7.06 2.05 15.87
CA SER A 56 -6.42 1.15 16.83
C SER A 56 -5.12 0.59 16.27
N THR A 57 -5.06 0.28 14.98
CA THR A 57 -3.83 -0.18 14.32
C THR A 57 -2.74 0.89 14.36
N LEU A 58 -3.03 2.13 13.95
CA LEU A 58 -2.07 3.24 13.99
C LEU A 58 -1.59 3.56 15.41
N GLU A 59 -2.46 3.39 16.41
CA GLU A 59 -2.08 3.55 17.81
C GLU A 59 -1.02 2.53 18.24
N VAL A 60 -1.14 1.26 17.83
CA VAL A 60 -0.11 0.24 18.12
C VAL A 60 1.21 0.56 17.42
N LEU A 61 1.18 0.99 16.15
CA LEU A 61 2.39 1.41 15.43
C LEU A 61 3.10 2.57 16.13
N THR A 62 2.34 3.54 16.64
CA THR A 62 2.87 4.64 17.44
C THR A 62 3.49 4.13 18.75
N LYS A 63 2.87 3.17 19.43
CA LYS A 63 3.41 2.56 20.65
C LYS A 63 4.71 1.79 20.41
N ILE A 64 4.84 1.12 19.26
CA ILE A 64 6.11 0.49 18.81
C ILE A 64 7.19 1.56 18.70
N ALA A 65 6.93 2.64 17.96
CA ALA A 65 7.90 3.71 17.78
C ALA A 65 8.31 4.38 19.10
N GLN A 66 7.34 4.64 19.99
CA GLN A 66 7.61 5.15 21.33
C GLN A 66 8.44 4.19 22.19
N ALA A 67 8.25 2.88 22.03
CA ALA A 67 9.02 1.88 22.77
C ALA A 67 10.49 1.93 22.36
N VAL A 68 10.74 1.91 21.05
CA VAL A 68 12.10 1.99 20.50
C VAL A 68 12.78 3.30 20.86
N ALA A 69 12.16 4.45 20.53
CA ALA A 69 12.72 5.76 20.82
C ALA A 69 12.90 6.01 22.34
N GLY A 70 12.09 5.34 23.17
CA GLY A 70 12.20 5.35 24.63
C GLY A 70 13.31 4.46 25.21
N GLY A 71 14.09 3.78 24.35
CA GLY A 71 15.25 2.97 24.72
C GLY A 71 14.93 1.53 25.14
N ALA A 72 13.82 0.96 24.65
CA ALA A 72 13.54 -0.47 24.83
C ALA A 72 14.67 -1.32 24.22
N ARG A 73 15.01 -2.43 24.88
CA ARG A 73 15.95 -3.44 24.35
C ARG A 73 15.24 -4.62 23.72
N LYS A 74 13.99 -4.86 24.15
CA LYS A 74 13.13 -5.93 23.68
C LYS A 74 11.70 -5.44 23.50
N LEU A 75 11.10 -5.78 22.37
CA LEU A 75 9.68 -5.64 22.10
C LEU A 75 9.02 -7.02 22.22
N TRP A 76 7.87 -7.07 22.91
CA TRP A 76 7.02 -8.26 22.98
C TRP A 76 5.67 -7.95 22.35
N PHE A 77 5.43 -8.45 21.15
CA PHE A 77 4.16 -8.29 20.42
C PHE A 77 3.17 -9.34 20.89
N ASP A 78 2.19 -8.92 21.68
CA ASP A 78 1.12 -9.78 22.14
C ASP A 78 -0.08 -9.62 21.20
N GLN A 79 -0.25 -10.62 20.32
CA GLN A 79 -1.36 -10.69 19.38
C GLN A 79 -2.35 -11.80 19.74
N GLU A 80 -2.25 -12.40 20.94
CA GLU A 80 -3.06 -13.56 21.34
C GLU A 80 -4.57 -13.31 21.21
N GLY A 81 -4.99 -12.08 21.54
CA GLY A 81 -6.38 -11.62 21.46
C GLY A 81 -6.82 -11.06 20.10
N SER A 82 -5.94 -11.03 19.10
CA SER A 82 -6.28 -10.57 17.75
C SER A 82 -7.14 -11.61 17.04
N VAL A 83 -8.27 -11.17 16.49
CA VAL A 83 -9.24 -12.02 15.77
C VAL A 83 -9.25 -11.68 14.29
N ASN A 84 -9.25 -10.38 13.95
CA ASN A 84 -9.17 -9.92 12.55
C ASN A 84 -7.84 -9.19 12.35
N VAL A 85 -7.00 -9.72 11.47
CA VAL A 85 -5.70 -9.15 11.11
C VAL A 85 -5.59 -9.09 9.60
N ASP A 86 -5.35 -7.89 9.07
CA ASP A 86 -5.11 -7.70 7.64
C ASP A 86 -3.60 -7.64 7.31
N LEU A 87 -3.27 -7.85 6.02
CA LEU A 87 -1.90 -7.75 5.54
C LEU A 87 -1.29 -6.36 5.79
N CYS A 88 -2.10 -5.29 5.73
CA CYS A 88 -1.63 -3.93 5.89
C CYS A 88 -1.03 -3.69 7.28
N ALA A 89 -1.76 -4.05 8.33
CA ALA A 89 -1.35 -3.91 9.71
C ALA A 89 -0.08 -4.72 10.01
N GLU A 90 -0.01 -5.95 9.49
CA GLU A 90 1.16 -6.81 9.67
C GLU A 90 2.38 -6.32 8.88
N ALA A 91 2.20 -5.86 7.64
CA ALA A 91 3.30 -5.33 6.83
C ALA A 91 3.90 -4.06 7.47
N LEU A 92 3.06 -3.15 7.98
CA LEU A 92 3.50 -1.97 8.71
C LEU A 92 4.24 -2.34 10.01
N THR A 93 3.68 -3.29 10.78
CA THR A 93 4.29 -3.78 12.02
C THR A 93 5.64 -4.43 11.75
N ALA A 94 5.73 -5.28 10.72
CA ALA A 94 6.96 -5.95 10.33
C ALA A 94 8.02 -4.98 9.79
N ALA A 95 7.62 -3.93 9.07
CA ALA A 95 8.54 -2.88 8.65
C ALA A 95 9.14 -2.14 9.86
N LEU A 96 8.31 -1.74 10.83
CA LEU A 96 8.80 -1.14 12.08
C LEU A 96 9.69 -2.11 12.86
N ALA A 97 9.34 -3.40 12.93
CA ALA A 97 10.16 -4.40 13.60
C ALA A 97 11.53 -4.58 12.92
N LYS A 98 11.58 -4.51 11.58
CA LYS A 98 12.82 -4.54 10.81
C LYS A 98 13.70 -3.31 11.08
N GLU A 99 13.11 -2.12 11.17
CA GLU A 99 13.86 -0.92 11.59
C GLU A 99 14.36 -1.03 13.04
N ALA A 100 13.55 -1.58 13.96
CA ALA A 100 13.95 -1.77 15.36
C ALA A 100 15.15 -2.72 15.48
N ARG A 101 15.21 -3.76 14.63
CA ARG A 101 16.34 -4.69 14.56
C ARG A 101 17.63 -4.03 14.08
N LEU A 102 17.57 -3.05 13.18
CA LEU A 102 18.73 -2.25 12.80
C LEU A 102 19.28 -1.45 14.01
N GLU A 103 18.42 -1.10 14.96
CA GLU A 103 18.78 -0.50 16.25
C GLU A 103 19.13 -1.54 17.34
N LYS A 104 19.32 -2.81 16.96
CA LYS A 104 19.68 -3.94 17.85
C LYS A 104 18.64 -4.25 18.93
N ILE A 105 17.37 -3.99 18.64
CA ILE A 105 16.27 -4.32 19.53
C ILE A 105 15.78 -5.75 19.23
N GLU A 106 15.66 -6.55 20.28
CA GLU A 106 15.10 -7.89 20.19
C GLU A 106 13.58 -7.81 19.99
N VAL A 107 13.01 -8.62 19.11
CA VAL A 107 11.57 -8.66 18.84
C VAL A 107 11.09 -10.08 19.02
N ASN A 108 10.13 -10.28 19.93
CA ASN A 108 9.43 -11.55 20.17
C ASN A 108 7.93 -11.28 20.29
N GLY A 109 7.14 -12.34 20.45
CA GLY A 109 5.71 -12.19 20.63
C GLY A 109 4.95 -13.49 20.72
N GLU A 110 3.63 -13.35 20.80
CA GLU A 110 2.64 -14.41 20.78
C GLU A 110 1.75 -14.25 19.56
N TYR A 111 1.41 -15.38 18.93
CA TYR A 111 0.52 -15.42 17.78
C TYR A 111 -0.94 -15.21 18.19
N PRO A 112 -1.78 -14.73 17.26
CA PRO A 112 -3.22 -14.86 17.39
C PRO A 112 -3.65 -16.31 17.68
N LYS A 113 -4.68 -16.44 18.51
CA LYS A 113 -5.38 -17.72 18.69
C LYS A 113 -6.26 -18.06 17.49
N GLU A 114 -6.80 -17.05 16.83
CA GLU A 114 -7.70 -17.25 15.70
C GLU A 114 -6.94 -17.78 14.47
N PRO A 115 -7.33 -18.91 13.87
CA PRO A 115 -6.56 -19.56 12.80
C PRO A 115 -6.25 -18.67 11.60
N ASP A 116 -7.21 -17.87 11.15
CA ASP A 116 -7.04 -17.00 9.99
C ASP A 116 -6.08 -15.84 10.28
N ALA A 117 -6.23 -15.20 11.44
CA ALA A 117 -5.31 -14.17 11.91
C ALA A 117 -3.91 -14.75 12.13
N ARG A 118 -3.81 -15.93 12.74
CA ARG A 118 -2.55 -16.64 12.96
C ARG A 118 -1.84 -16.93 11.65
N SER A 119 -2.57 -17.41 10.65
CA SER A 119 -2.05 -17.68 9.31
C SER A 119 -1.54 -16.40 8.64
N CYS A 120 -2.24 -15.28 8.85
CA CYS A 120 -1.79 -13.97 8.37
C CYS A 120 -0.46 -13.55 9.04
N VAL A 121 -0.38 -13.62 10.37
CA VAL A 121 0.82 -13.23 11.12
C VAL A 121 2.01 -14.16 10.82
N ALA A 122 1.77 -15.46 10.76
CA ALA A 122 2.81 -16.45 10.51
C ALA A 122 3.34 -16.41 9.07
N GLY A 123 2.48 -16.10 8.09
CA GLY A 123 2.86 -16.05 6.68
C GLY A 123 3.49 -14.72 6.25
N PHE A 124 3.00 -13.59 6.78
CA PHE A 124 3.34 -12.25 6.28
C PHE A 124 3.84 -11.29 7.37
N GLY A 125 3.55 -11.62 8.63
CA GLY A 125 3.82 -10.77 9.76
C GLY A 125 5.28 -10.75 10.20
N THR A 126 5.49 -10.10 11.34
CA THR A 126 6.81 -9.94 11.97
C THR A 126 7.62 -11.25 12.04
N PRO A 127 7.01 -12.41 12.37
CA PRO A 127 7.75 -13.67 12.44
C PRO A 127 8.37 -14.13 11.12
N ALA A 128 7.63 -14.05 10.01
CA ALA A 128 8.11 -14.43 8.68
C ALA A 128 9.24 -13.51 8.21
N VAL A 129 9.09 -12.21 8.45
CA VAL A 129 10.05 -11.19 8.01
C VAL A 129 11.36 -11.27 8.80
N LEU A 130 11.30 -11.58 10.09
CA LEU A 130 12.49 -11.66 10.94
C LEU A 130 13.17 -13.04 10.94
N LYS A 131 12.52 -14.10 10.44
CA LYS A 131 13.04 -15.48 10.36
C LYS A 131 13.49 -16.07 11.72
N GLU A 132 12.94 -15.58 12.83
CA GLU A 132 13.47 -15.86 14.18
C GLU A 132 12.56 -16.71 15.06
N PHE A 133 11.34 -17.01 14.65
CA PHE A 133 10.37 -17.70 15.51
C PHE A 133 10.40 -19.23 15.43
N GLY A 134 11.43 -19.81 14.79
CA GLY A 134 11.55 -21.28 14.66
C GLY A 134 10.35 -21.94 13.98
N TYR A 135 9.53 -21.16 13.28
CA TYR A 135 8.35 -21.61 12.58
C TYR A 135 8.67 -21.66 11.10
N GLU A 136 8.73 -22.86 10.55
CA GLU A 136 8.62 -23.04 9.11
C GLU A 136 7.14 -22.85 8.75
N PRO A 137 6.79 -21.95 7.83
CA PRO A 137 5.43 -21.84 7.33
C PRO A 137 4.99 -23.23 6.86
N THR A 138 3.99 -23.83 7.52
CA THR A 138 3.48 -25.15 7.14
C THR A 138 2.63 -25.10 5.87
N TRP A 139 2.57 -23.94 5.20
CA TRP A 139 1.67 -23.65 4.10
C TRP A 139 2.49 -23.18 2.91
N ASP A 140 2.35 -23.87 1.78
CA ASP A 140 2.78 -23.40 0.46
C ASP A 140 1.95 -22.16 0.09
N ILE A 141 2.35 -21.00 0.59
CA ILE A 141 1.79 -19.70 0.21
C ILE A 141 2.85 -18.99 -0.63
N PRO A 142 2.75 -19.00 -1.97
CA PRO A 142 3.48 -18.09 -2.83
C PRO A 142 3.13 -16.68 -2.38
N LEU A 143 4.17 -15.95 -2.02
CA LEU A 143 4.07 -14.64 -1.43
C LEU A 143 5.17 -13.78 -2.01
N LEU A 144 4.86 -12.50 -2.23
CA LEU A 144 5.89 -11.49 -2.28
C LEU A 144 6.13 -11.08 -0.82
N PRO A 145 7.26 -11.48 -0.21
CA PRO A 145 7.54 -11.11 1.18
C PRO A 145 7.67 -9.60 1.29
N LEU A 146 7.65 -9.08 2.51
CA LEU A 146 7.86 -7.66 2.74
C LEU A 146 9.25 -7.22 2.23
N GLU A 147 9.25 -6.45 1.16
CA GLU A 147 10.45 -5.95 0.50
C GLU A 147 10.56 -4.42 0.65
N ARG A 148 11.78 -3.92 0.88
CA ARG A 148 12.11 -2.48 0.99
C ARG A 148 12.86 -2.06 -0.26
N TYR A 149 12.49 -0.92 -0.82
CA TYR A 149 13.08 -0.36 -2.03
C TYR A 149 13.50 1.09 -1.82
N ASN A 150 14.72 1.41 -2.21
CA ASN A 150 15.25 2.75 -2.04
C ASN A 150 14.72 3.69 -3.12
N SER A 151 14.20 4.85 -2.75
CA SER A 151 13.78 5.89 -3.71
C SER A 151 14.92 6.76 -4.22
N VAL A 152 16.10 6.67 -3.58
CA VAL A 152 17.28 7.47 -3.92
C VAL A 152 18.14 6.73 -4.94
N SER A 153 18.21 7.23 -6.17
CA SER A 153 19.38 7.09 -7.05
C SER A 153 19.46 8.27 -8.02
N ARG A 154 20.71 8.61 -8.40
CA ARG A 154 21.17 9.80 -9.15
C ARG A 154 20.34 10.10 -10.42
N PRO A 155 20.42 11.33 -10.97
CA PRO A 155 19.67 11.77 -12.16
C PRO A 155 19.70 10.80 -13.36
N ASP A 156 20.76 10.01 -13.48
CA ASP A 156 21.08 9.19 -14.65
C ASP A 156 20.45 7.78 -14.63
N THR A 157 19.71 7.38 -13.59
CA THR A 157 19.15 6.01 -13.43
C THR A 157 17.62 5.93 -13.45
N LYS A 158 16.91 6.98 -13.91
CA LYS A 158 15.44 7.00 -13.92
C LYS A 158 14.79 5.87 -14.73
N LEU A 159 15.41 5.45 -15.84
CA LEU A 159 14.90 4.37 -16.67
C LEU A 159 15.02 3.01 -15.97
N LEU A 160 16.19 2.74 -15.37
CA LEU A 160 16.46 1.53 -14.58
C LEU A 160 15.48 1.39 -13.41
N LEU A 161 15.18 2.49 -12.71
CA LEU A 161 14.19 2.47 -11.62
C LEU A 161 12.76 2.18 -12.10
N ALA A 162 12.40 2.64 -13.30
CA ALA A 162 11.09 2.36 -13.89
C ALA A 162 10.99 0.88 -14.32
N GLU A 163 12.06 0.32 -14.88
CA GLU A 163 12.17 -1.09 -15.25
C GLU A 163 12.14 -2.01 -14.02
N GLU A 164 12.87 -1.66 -12.95
CA GLU A 164 12.82 -2.40 -11.68
C GLU A 164 11.40 -2.41 -11.10
N ARG A 165 10.71 -1.26 -11.09
CA ARG A 165 9.31 -1.17 -10.64
C ARG A 165 8.38 -2.04 -11.48
N ALA A 166 8.48 -1.94 -12.81
CA ALA A 166 7.65 -2.73 -13.73
C ALA A 166 7.88 -4.23 -13.52
N SER A 167 9.13 -4.69 -13.45
CA SER A 167 9.46 -6.10 -13.27
C SER A 167 8.89 -6.70 -11.98
N ARG A 168 8.77 -5.90 -10.91
CA ARG A 168 8.24 -6.35 -9.61
C ARG A 168 6.72 -6.44 -9.62
N VAL A 169 6.08 -5.46 -10.24
CA VAL A 169 4.63 -5.45 -10.43
C VAL A 169 4.19 -6.58 -11.35
N GLU A 170 4.92 -6.83 -12.43
CA GLU A 170 4.66 -7.91 -13.39
C GLU A 170 4.79 -9.31 -12.77
N ARG A 171 5.57 -9.44 -11.68
CA ARG A 171 5.68 -10.70 -10.94
C ARG A 171 4.42 -11.05 -10.14
N ILE A 172 3.61 -10.06 -9.73
CA ILE A 172 2.44 -10.31 -8.89
C ILE A 172 1.39 -11.20 -9.59
N PRO A 173 0.97 -10.92 -10.84
CA PRO A 173 0.12 -11.83 -11.60
C PRO A 173 0.65 -13.26 -11.67
N VAL A 174 1.97 -13.41 -11.93
CA VAL A 174 2.63 -14.72 -12.00
C VAL A 174 2.53 -15.46 -10.66
N LEU A 175 2.78 -14.79 -9.53
CA LEU A 175 2.65 -15.41 -8.20
C LEU A 175 1.21 -15.86 -7.90
N ILE A 176 0.21 -15.13 -8.40
CA ILE A 176 -1.21 -15.51 -8.26
C ILE A 176 -1.50 -16.77 -9.09
N GLU A 177 -1.01 -16.83 -10.33
CA GLU A 177 -1.13 -18.01 -11.19
C GLU A 177 -0.36 -19.22 -10.65
N GLU A 178 0.85 -19.03 -10.10
CA GLU A 178 1.61 -20.08 -9.43
C GLU A 178 0.84 -20.65 -8.23
N GLN A 179 0.11 -19.81 -7.48
CA GLN A 179 -0.63 -20.23 -6.29
C GLN A 179 -1.97 -20.92 -6.61
N PHE A 180 -2.68 -20.42 -7.62
CA PHE A 180 -4.07 -20.77 -7.86
C PHE A 180 -4.30 -21.48 -9.21
N GLY A 181 -3.29 -21.50 -10.09
CA GLY A 181 -3.28 -22.10 -11.42
C GLY A 181 -3.44 -21.08 -12.56
N ASP A 182 -2.90 -21.41 -13.74
CA ASP A 182 -2.84 -20.56 -14.97
C ASP A 182 -4.18 -20.05 -15.53
N ARG A 183 -5.32 -20.40 -14.91
CA ARG A 183 -6.67 -20.07 -15.40
C ARG A 183 -7.44 -19.10 -14.51
N VAL A 184 -6.84 -18.67 -13.40
CA VAL A 184 -7.47 -17.75 -12.44
C VAL A 184 -7.35 -16.28 -12.82
N MET A 185 -6.66 -15.98 -13.93
CA MET A 185 -6.48 -14.62 -14.41
C MET A 185 -6.74 -14.54 -15.91
N THR A 186 -7.58 -13.60 -16.32
CA THR A 186 -7.64 -13.21 -17.74
C THR A 186 -6.55 -12.19 -18.03
N LEU A 187 -6.13 -12.11 -19.30
CA LEU A 187 -5.22 -11.04 -19.76
C LEU A 187 -5.73 -9.65 -19.35
N GLN A 188 -7.03 -9.40 -19.52
CA GLN A 188 -7.63 -8.11 -19.14
C GLN A 188 -7.57 -7.86 -17.62
N PHE A 189 -7.81 -8.88 -16.79
CA PHE A 189 -7.72 -8.75 -15.33
C PHE A 189 -6.28 -8.49 -14.89
N GLY A 190 -5.32 -9.25 -15.44
CA GLY A 190 -3.89 -9.09 -15.18
C GLY A 190 -3.37 -7.71 -15.58
N ASP A 191 -3.73 -7.23 -16.77
CA ASP A 191 -3.36 -5.90 -17.24
C ASP A 191 -3.91 -4.79 -16.33
N ARG A 192 -5.17 -4.92 -15.87
CA ARG A 192 -5.76 -3.96 -14.93
C ARG A 192 -5.09 -4.02 -13.56
N LEU A 193 -4.71 -5.20 -13.09
CA LEU A 193 -3.96 -5.36 -11.84
C LEU A 193 -2.58 -4.68 -11.93
N ILE A 194 -1.84 -4.91 -13.02
CA ILE A 194 -0.56 -4.24 -13.26
C ILE A 194 -0.73 -2.71 -13.27
N GLN A 195 -1.75 -2.19 -13.97
CA GLN A 195 -2.03 -0.76 -13.99
C GLN A 195 -2.39 -0.20 -12.61
N PHE A 196 -3.16 -0.94 -11.80
CA PHE A 196 -3.43 -0.60 -10.40
C PHE A 196 -2.13 -0.49 -9.61
N LEU A 197 -1.25 -1.49 -9.72
CA LEU A 197 -0.03 -1.59 -8.94
C LEU A 197 0.98 -0.51 -9.31
N LEU A 198 1.16 -0.21 -10.60
CA LEU A 198 1.98 0.90 -11.05
C LEU A 198 1.43 2.23 -10.51
N ALA A 199 0.11 2.43 -10.54
CA ALA A 199 -0.51 3.61 -9.97
C ALA A 199 -0.34 3.68 -8.43
N ALA A 200 -0.40 2.55 -7.72
CA ALA A 200 -0.20 2.48 -6.28
C ALA A 200 1.25 2.82 -5.90
N ILE A 201 2.23 2.30 -6.65
CA ILE A 201 3.63 2.68 -6.51
C ILE A 201 3.81 4.16 -6.81
N ASP A 202 3.22 4.70 -7.87
CA ASP A 202 3.34 6.12 -8.15
C ASP A 202 2.76 6.97 -7.00
N ASN A 203 1.64 6.56 -6.41
CA ASN A 203 1.09 7.28 -5.26
C ASN A 203 1.97 7.16 -3.99
N ALA A 204 2.51 5.98 -3.69
CA ALA A 204 3.37 5.79 -2.52
C ALA A 204 4.78 6.35 -2.70
N VAL A 205 5.34 6.28 -3.91
CA VAL A 205 6.75 6.65 -4.21
C VAL A 205 6.88 8.07 -4.72
N GLU A 206 5.93 8.59 -5.50
CA GLU A 206 6.01 9.98 -5.98
C GLU A 206 5.60 10.99 -4.91
N HIS A 207 4.76 10.59 -3.95
CA HIS A 207 4.42 11.40 -2.78
C HIS A 207 5.26 11.05 -1.53
N GLY A 208 5.96 9.92 -1.53
CA GLY A 208 6.89 9.53 -0.47
C GLY A 208 8.28 10.17 -0.63
N SER A 209 8.87 10.62 0.47
CA SER A 209 10.22 11.23 0.49
C SER A 209 11.34 10.22 0.77
N GLY A 210 11.09 8.92 0.60
CA GLY A 210 11.94 7.87 1.16
C GLY A 210 11.65 6.50 0.57
N ASP A 211 12.18 5.47 1.21
CA ASP A 211 12.04 4.08 0.77
C ASP A 211 10.59 3.64 0.86
N TRP A 212 10.19 2.77 -0.06
CA TRP A 212 8.86 2.20 -0.11
C TRP A 212 8.91 0.70 0.10
N TRP A 213 7.76 0.16 0.47
CA TRP A 213 7.58 -1.22 0.85
C TRP A 213 6.42 -1.82 0.09
N ILE A 214 6.52 -3.10 -0.20
CA ILE A 214 5.46 -3.90 -0.80
C ILE A 214 5.39 -5.26 -0.12
N ALA A 215 4.17 -5.75 0.06
CA ALA A 215 3.91 -7.12 0.47
C ALA A 215 2.64 -7.63 -0.24
N SER A 216 2.60 -8.93 -0.52
CA SER A 216 1.38 -9.58 -1.03
C SER A 216 1.11 -10.91 -0.34
N SER A 217 -0.17 -11.28 -0.30
CA SER A 217 -0.67 -12.51 0.28
C SER A 217 -1.70 -13.15 -0.65
N PHE A 218 -1.47 -14.42 -1.02
CA PHE A 218 -2.36 -15.19 -1.89
C PHE A 218 -2.75 -16.48 -1.17
N ARG A 219 -3.97 -16.53 -0.62
CA ARG A 219 -4.44 -17.65 0.21
C ARG A 219 -5.70 -18.27 -0.37
N LYS A 220 -5.77 -19.60 -0.39
CA LYS A 220 -7.04 -20.31 -0.63
C LYS A 220 -7.95 -20.09 0.57
N LEU A 221 -9.23 -19.85 0.33
CA LEU A 221 -10.22 -19.73 1.40
C LEU A 221 -10.68 -21.11 1.86
N ALA A 222 -11.43 -21.15 2.97
CA ALA A 222 -12.15 -22.35 3.37
C ALA A 222 -13.21 -22.75 2.34
N ASP A 223 -13.76 -21.77 1.62
CA ASP A 223 -14.48 -22.01 0.38
C ASP A 223 -13.47 -22.48 -0.69
N PRO A 224 -13.58 -23.74 -1.17
CA PRO A 224 -12.61 -24.32 -2.10
C PRO A 224 -12.63 -23.63 -3.47
N ASP A 225 -13.64 -22.82 -3.77
CA ASP A 225 -13.83 -22.19 -5.06
C ASP A 225 -13.16 -20.82 -5.15
N TRP A 226 -12.61 -20.29 -4.05
CA TRP A 226 -12.09 -18.92 -4.01
C TRP A 226 -10.71 -18.78 -3.38
N GLY A 227 -9.88 -17.97 -4.03
CA GLY A 227 -8.61 -17.47 -3.52
C GLY A 227 -8.75 -16.02 -3.08
N LYS A 228 -8.23 -15.67 -1.91
CA LYS A 228 -8.11 -14.29 -1.41
C LYS A 228 -6.74 -13.74 -1.71
N CYS A 229 -6.72 -12.58 -2.36
CA CYS A 229 -5.53 -11.82 -2.69
C CYS A 229 -5.52 -10.52 -1.87
N GLN A 230 -4.39 -10.22 -1.25
CA GLN A 230 -4.13 -8.93 -0.60
C GLN A 230 -2.79 -8.40 -1.08
N ILE A 231 -2.74 -7.11 -1.39
CA ILE A 231 -1.51 -6.41 -1.79
C ILE A 231 -1.49 -5.06 -1.08
N VAL A 232 -0.35 -4.71 -0.49
CA VAL A 232 -0.14 -3.42 0.17
C VAL A 232 1.17 -2.82 -0.31
N ILE A 233 1.13 -1.52 -0.64
CA ILE A 233 2.29 -0.70 -0.99
C ILE A 233 2.26 0.52 -0.08
N PHE A 234 3.38 0.84 0.56
CA PHE A 234 3.44 1.99 1.46
C PHE A 234 4.84 2.59 1.59
N ASP A 235 4.91 3.81 2.12
CA ASP A 235 6.14 4.47 2.52
C ASP A 235 6.01 5.07 3.94
N PHE A 236 7.17 5.43 4.53
CA PHE A 236 7.25 6.20 5.78
C PHE A 236 7.85 7.59 5.55
N GLY A 237 7.16 8.40 4.76
CA GLY A 237 7.65 9.68 4.28
C GLY A 237 6.67 10.82 4.50
N GLU A 238 6.44 11.56 3.43
CA GLU A 238 5.53 12.69 3.41
C GLU A 238 4.15 12.25 2.94
N THR A 239 3.14 12.98 3.38
CA THR A 239 1.78 12.72 2.95
C THR A 239 1.52 13.32 1.57
N ILE A 240 0.49 12.83 0.90
CA ILE A 240 -0.03 13.42 -0.35
C ILE A 240 -0.33 14.91 -0.13
N HIS A 241 -0.95 15.26 1.00
CA HIS A 241 -1.19 16.64 1.37
C HIS A 241 0.10 17.46 1.45
N GLN A 242 1.11 17.01 2.19
CA GLN A 242 2.40 17.71 2.33
C GLN A 242 3.10 17.93 0.98
N THR A 243 3.08 16.93 0.10
CA THR A 243 3.70 17.06 -1.23
C THR A 243 2.92 17.99 -2.15
N MET A 244 1.58 18.01 -2.06
CA MET A 244 0.74 19.00 -2.75
C MET A 244 0.95 20.43 -2.21
N LEU A 245 1.31 20.59 -0.93
CA LEU A 245 1.72 21.87 -0.34
C LEU A 245 3.04 22.42 -0.90
N ARG A 246 3.91 21.56 -1.44
CA ARG A 246 5.21 21.98 -2.03
C ARG A 246 5.13 22.44 -3.47
N LEU A 247 3.97 22.28 -4.12
CA LEU A 247 3.76 22.83 -5.45
C LEU A 247 4.01 24.35 -5.45
N PRO A 248 4.71 24.90 -6.46
CA PRO A 248 4.95 26.34 -6.53
C PRO A 248 3.63 27.13 -6.43
N HIS A 249 3.58 28.16 -5.58
CA HIS A 249 2.39 29.01 -5.38
C HIS A 249 1.89 29.66 -6.68
N ASN A 250 2.77 29.86 -7.66
CA ASN A 250 2.40 30.40 -8.96
C ASN A 250 1.86 29.35 -9.94
N SER A 251 1.93 28.05 -9.63
CA SER A 251 1.41 26.99 -10.50
C SER A 251 -0.12 27.03 -10.57
N ALA A 252 -0.68 26.84 -11.77
CA ALA A 252 -2.12 26.81 -11.98
C ALA A 252 -2.81 25.73 -11.14
N LEU A 253 -2.15 24.57 -10.99
CA LEU A 253 -2.65 23.47 -10.17
C LEU A 253 -2.79 23.87 -8.69
N ARG A 254 -1.76 24.50 -8.12
CA ARG A 254 -1.76 24.97 -6.73
C ARG A 254 -2.89 25.97 -6.49
N LYS A 255 -3.03 26.97 -7.37
CA LYS A 255 -4.07 27.99 -7.26
C LYS A 255 -5.48 27.40 -7.33
N ASN A 256 -5.71 26.49 -8.28
CA ASN A 256 -7.01 25.82 -8.42
C ASN A 256 -7.36 24.99 -7.18
N ALA A 257 -6.38 24.26 -6.64
CA ALA A 257 -6.57 23.49 -5.42
C ALA A 257 -6.83 24.39 -4.20
N GLU A 258 -6.09 25.48 -4.03
CA GLU A 258 -6.31 26.46 -2.95
C GLU A 258 -7.71 27.10 -3.03
N MET A 259 -8.17 27.49 -4.23
CA MET A 259 -9.53 28.02 -4.43
C MET A 259 -10.60 26.99 -4.05
N TYR A 260 -10.40 25.73 -4.44
CA TYR A 260 -11.33 24.66 -4.10
C TYR A 260 -11.35 24.38 -2.59
N VAL A 261 -10.18 24.28 -1.95
CA VAL A 261 -10.08 24.13 -0.49
C VAL A 261 -10.77 25.29 0.25
N ALA A 262 -10.58 26.53 -0.22
CA ALA A 262 -11.26 27.69 0.34
C ALA A 262 -12.79 27.58 0.23
N SER A 263 -13.31 27.05 -0.89
CA SER A 263 -14.74 26.80 -1.10
C SER A 263 -15.33 25.75 -0.15
N GLN A 264 -14.50 24.82 0.34
CA GLN A 264 -14.93 23.71 1.20
C GLN A 264 -14.82 24.02 2.70
N ARG A 265 -14.30 25.20 3.09
CA ARG A 265 -14.06 25.54 4.51
C ARG A 265 -15.30 25.40 5.39
N GLY A 266 -16.48 25.71 4.87
CA GLY A 266 -17.74 25.57 5.61
C GLY A 266 -18.19 24.12 5.84
N ALA A 267 -17.60 23.16 5.13
CA ALA A 267 -17.89 21.73 5.24
C ALA A 267 -16.90 20.97 6.14
N PHE A 268 -15.89 21.64 6.69
CA PHE A 268 -14.91 21.00 7.56
C PHE A 268 -15.51 20.67 8.93
N GLY A 269 -15.12 19.52 9.46
CA GLY A 269 -15.59 18.99 10.74
C GLY A 269 -14.74 17.81 11.19
N SER A 270 -15.25 17.04 12.15
CA SER A 270 -14.52 15.88 12.69
C SER A 270 -14.24 14.80 11.66
N SER A 271 -15.12 14.62 10.66
CA SER A 271 -14.96 13.60 9.61
C SER A 271 -14.30 14.12 8.34
N TRP A 272 -14.15 15.43 8.16
CA TRP A 272 -13.65 16.02 6.91
C TRP A 272 -12.78 17.25 7.18
N SER A 273 -11.54 17.19 6.71
CA SER A 273 -10.51 18.20 7.01
C SER A 273 -9.92 18.77 5.72
N GLU A 274 -9.24 19.91 5.84
CA GLU A 274 -8.46 20.49 4.73
C GLU A 274 -7.50 19.47 4.11
N GLU A 275 -6.82 18.68 4.93
CA GLU A 275 -5.95 17.59 4.48
C GLU A 275 -6.70 16.55 3.64
N GLY A 276 -7.90 16.18 4.05
CA GLY A 276 -8.79 15.30 3.28
C GLY A 276 -9.12 15.86 1.90
N VAL A 277 -9.38 17.18 1.82
CA VAL A 277 -9.65 17.86 0.55
C VAL A 277 -8.44 17.82 -0.38
N TRP A 278 -7.26 18.17 0.14
CA TRP A 278 -6.01 18.12 -0.62
C TRP A 278 -5.72 16.72 -1.15
N THR A 279 -5.91 15.71 -0.31
CA THR A 279 -5.71 14.30 -0.67
C THR A 279 -6.70 13.87 -1.73
N LEU A 280 -8.01 14.13 -1.56
CA LEU A 280 -9.01 13.76 -2.55
C LEU A 280 -8.83 14.48 -3.89
N LEU A 281 -8.38 15.73 -3.87
CA LEU A 281 -8.01 16.47 -5.08
C LEU A 281 -6.82 15.81 -5.81
N ALA A 282 -5.80 15.39 -5.07
CA ALA A 282 -4.63 14.71 -5.66
C ALA A 282 -4.99 13.40 -6.36
N LEU A 283 -6.07 12.74 -5.93
CA LEU A 283 -6.59 11.54 -6.57
C LEU A 283 -7.40 11.82 -7.85
N GLN A 284 -7.76 13.07 -8.14
CA GLN A 284 -8.53 13.40 -9.34
C GLN A 284 -7.68 13.32 -10.60
N ASN A 285 -8.34 13.05 -11.73
CA ASN A 285 -7.66 12.98 -13.02
C ASN A 285 -6.93 14.31 -13.34
N GLN A 286 -5.73 14.21 -13.89
CA GLN A 286 -4.84 15.31 -14.26
C GLN A 286 -4.25 16.18 -13.13
N VAL A 287 -4.42 15.80 -11.86
CA VAL A 287 -3.75 16.46 -10.73
C VAL A 287 -2.41 15.75 -10.48
N THR A 288 -1.28 16.44 -10.63
CA THR A 288 0.07 15.90 -10.35
C THR A 288 0.99 16.96 -9.75
N SER A 289 1.79 16.59 -8.76
CA SER A 289 2.76 17.48 -8.11
C SER A 289 3.97 17.85 -9.00
N ARG A 290 4.07 17.32 -10.23
CA ARG A 290 5.21 17.55 -11.14
C ARG A 290 4.94 18.63 -12.21
N PRO A 291 5.77 19.67 -12.30
CA PRO A 291 5.82 20.55 -13.47
C PRO A 291 6.42 19.81 -14.69
N GLY A 292 5.76 19.86 -15.86
CA GLY A 292 6.38 19.49 -17.14
C GLY A 292 6.23 18.05 -17.62
N SER A 293 5.37 17.22 -17.02
CA SER A 293 4.97 15.94 -17.65
C SER A 293 4.10 16.23 -18.89
N GLY A 294 4.53 15.72 -20.05
CA GLY A 294 3.83 15.91 -21.32
C GLY A 294 2.36 15.46 -21.31
N PRO A 295 1.56 15.85 -22.32
CA PRO A 295 0.10 15.66 -22.35
C PRO A 295 -0.38 14.20 -22.23
N THR A 296 0.50 13.20 -22.36
CA THR A 296 0.16 11.78 -22.36
C THR A 296 0.32 11.07 -21.00
N LYS A 297 0.84 11.72 -19.95
CA LYS A 297 1.11 11.09 -18.62
C LYS A 297 0.45 11.83 -17.44
N LYS A 298 -0.73 12.41 -17.63
CA LYS A 298 -1.40 13.25 -16.61
C LYS A 298 -2.45 12.47 -15.82
N GLY A 299 -2.17 12.15 -14.56
CA GLY A 299 -3.15 11.88 -13.48
C GLY A 299 -4.14 10.72 -13.65
N SER A 300 -3.83 9.70 -14.46
CA SER A 300 -4.73 8.55 -14.65
C SER A 300 -4.66 7.48 -13.54
N GLY A 301 -3.78 7.64 -12.54
CA GLY A 301 -3.43 6.59 -11.58
C GLY A 301 -4.63 6.09 -10.75
N PHE A 302 -5.34 7.00 -10.08
CA PHE A 302 -6.52 6.62 -9.29
C PHE A 302 -7.65 6.07 -10.16
N LEU A 303 -7.82 6.58 -11.39
CA LEU A 303 -8.77 6.01 -12.34
C LEU A 303 -8.40 4.57 -12.73
N SER A 304 -7.11 4.27 -12.92
CA SER A 304 -6.65 2.89 -13.12
C SER A 304 -6.98 2.01 -11.93
N MET A 305 -6.84 2.53 -10.71
CA MET A 305 -7.21 1.78 -9.51
C MET A 305 -8.71 1.46 -9.46
N LEU A 306 -9.56 2.44 -9.78
CA LEU A 306 -11.01 2.25 -9.86
C LEU A 306 -11.41 1.27 -10.96
N LYS A 307 -10.74 1.32 -12.12
CA LYS A 307 -10.98 0.36 -13.21
C LYS A 307 -10.65 -1.06 -12.81
N PHE A 308 -9.58 -1.27 -12.04
CA PHE A 308 -9.27 -2.57 -11.47
C PHE A 308 -10.34 -3.01 -10.48
N LEU A 309 -10.71 -2.13 -9.53
CA LEU A 309 -11.69 -2.45 -8.50
C LEU A 309 -13.06 -2.83 -9.11
N ASN A 310 -13.52 -2.10 -10.13
CA ASN A 310 -14.75 -2.44 -10.85
C ASN A 310 -14.67 -3.81 -11.54
N THR A 311 -13.54 -4.15 -12.18
CA THR A 311 -13.36 -5.49 -12.74
C THR A 311 -13.33 -6.56 -11.68
N ALA A 312 -12.69 -6.32 -10.54
CA ALA A 312 -12.72 -7.25 -9.42
C ALA A 312 -14.15 -7.45 -8.89
N ILE A 313 -14.98 -6.40 -8.85
CA ILE A 313 -16.41 -6.50 -8.48
C ILE A 313 -17.19 -7.34 -9.49
N GLU A 314 -17.02 -7.08 -10.79
CA GLU A 314 -17.71 -7.81 -11.87
C GLU A 314 -17.40 -9.31 -11.89
N THR A 315 -16.29 -9.71 -11.26
CA THR A 315 -15.75 -11.08 -11.29
C THR A 315 -15.86 -11.80 -9.94
N SER A 316 -16.38 -11.13 -8.91
CA SER A 316 -16.52 -11.66 -7.56
C SER A 316 -17.99 -11.69 -7.13
N PRO A 317 -18.44 -12.72 -6.39
CA PRO A 317 -19.76 -12.71 -5.78
C PRO A 317 -19.83 -11.68 -4.65
N ALA A 318 -21.06 -11.35 -4.22
CA ALA A 318 -21.31 -10.24 -3.30
C ALA A 318 -20.63 -10.42 -1.92
N ASP A 319 -20.50 -11.66 -1.45
CA ASP A 319 -19.79 -12.07 -0.23
C ASP A 319 -18.25 -11.99 -0.36
N HIS A 320 -17.75 -11.79 -1.57
CA HIS A 320 -16.33 -11.65 -1.89
C HIS A 320 -15.99 -10.30 -2.52
N ALA A 321 -16.83 -9.28 -2.27
CA ALA A 321 -16.62 -7.93 -2.79
C ALA A 321 -15.21 -7.42 -2.50
N PRO A 322 -14.47 -6.96 -3.53
CA PRO A 322 -13.14 -6.43 -3.36
C PRO A 322 -13.18 -5.08 -2.60
N ARG A 323 -12.08 -4.78 -1.91
CA ARG A 323 -11.90 -3.57 -1.12
C ARG A 323 -10.56 -2.95 -1.44
N MET A 324 -10.51 -1.63 -1.48
CA MET A 324 -9.29 -0.85 -1.64
C MET A 324 -9.25 0.23 -0.58
N CYS A 325 -8.08 0.49 -0.01
CA CYS A 325 -7.90 1.64 0.87
C CYS A 325 -6.69 2.48 0.46
N LEU A 326 -6.79 3.77 0.74
CA LEU A 326 -5.70 4.72 0.69
C LEU A 326 -5.64 5.43 2.04
N LEU A 327 -4.47 5.44 2.66
CA LEU A 327 -4.21 6.10 3.92
C LEU A 327 -3.02 7.05 3.74
N SER A 328 -3.22 8.34 3.96
CA SER A 328 -2.15 9.33 3.94
C SER A 328 -2.41 10.42 4.97
N GLY A 329 -1.50 10.55 5.93
CA GLY A 329 -1.69 11.42 7.09
C GLY A 329 -2.91 11.02 7.91
N ASN A 330 -3.81 11.97 8.16
CA ASN A 330 -5.11 11.73 8.78
C ASN A 330 -6.18 11.33 7.76
N THR A 331 -5.91 11.27 6.46
CA THR A 331 -6.95 10.94 5.48
C THR A 331 -7.01 9.44 5.21
N HIS A 332 -8.18 8.85 5.43
CA HIS A 332 -8.46 7.46 5.08
C HIS A 332 -9.59 7.38 4.06
N VAL A 333 -9.29 6.85 2.87
CA VAL A 333 -10.24 6.56 1.81
C VAL A 333 -10.43 5.05 1.73
N LEU A 334 -11.67 4.58 1.84
CA LEU A 334 -12.06 3.18 1.74
C LEU A 334 -13.08 3.02 0.61
N LEU A 335 -12.75 2.18 -0.37
CA LEU A 335 -13.67 1.76 -1.42
C LEU A 335 -13.97 0.28 -1.22
N ASP A 336 -15.20 -0.04 -0.83
CA ASP A 336 -15.64 -1.40 -0.50
C ASP A 336 -16.74 -1.92 -1.45
N GLY A 337 -16.82 -1.34 -2.64
CA GLY A 337 -17.85 -1.65 -3.64
C GLY A 337 -19.18 -0.92 -3.43
N ARG A 338 -19.50 -0.46 -2.20
CA ARG A 338 -20.77 0.25 -1.92
C ARG A 338 -20.87 1.62 -2.57
N HIS A 339 -19.71 2.21 -2.85
CA HIS A 339 -19.57 3.55 -3.43
C HIS A 339 -19.26 3.51 -4.93
N LEU A 340 -19.34 2.32 -5.54
CA LEU A 340 -19.05 2.06 -6.95
C LEU A 340 -20.30 1.56 -7.70
N SER A 341 -21.47 2.12 -7.43
CA SER A 341 -22.64 1.93 -8.27
C SER A 341 -22.47 2.78 -9.54
N SER A 342 -22.07 2.13 -10.62
CA SER A 342 -21.85 2.70 -11.95
C SER A 342 -23.12 2.81 -12.81
N GLU A 343 -24.31 2.75 -12.19
CA GLU A 343 -25.54 3.05 -12.91
C GLU A 343 -25.64 4.55 -13.19
N GLY A 344 -25.34 4.93 -14.43
CA GLY A 344 -25.68 6.25 -14.97
C GLY A 344 -24.57 7.31 -15.02
N ILE A 345 -23.30 6.98 -14.76
CA ILE A 345 -22.18 7.92 -15.00
C ILE A 345 -21.53 7.63 -16.35
N PRO A 346 -21.73 8.50 -17.38
CA PRO A 346 -21.06 8.37 -18.68
C PRO A 346 -19.55 8.30 -18.49
N GLU A 347 -18.86 7.51 -19.32
CA GLU A 347 -17.41 7.28 -19.23
C GLU A 347 -16.61 8.59 -19.22
N GLU A 348 -17.11 9.61 -19.91
CA GLU A 348 -16.54 10.97 -19.98
C GLU A 348 -16.71 11.78 -18.68
N LYS A 349 -17.72 11.47 -17.85
CA LYS A 349 -17.96 12.07 -16.52
C LYS A 349 -17.33 11.27 -15.37
N ARG A 350 -16.74 10.10 -15.65
CA ARG A 350 -15.93 9.32 -14.68
C ARG A 350 -14.55 9.93 -14.40
N ALA A 351 -14.23 11.10 -14.99
CA ALA A 351 -12.99 11.81 -14.73
C ALA A 351 -12.90 12.42 -13.32
N THR A 352 -14.03 12.51 -12.60
CA THR A 352 -14.12 13.07 -11.25
C THR A 352 -14.77 12.06 -10.32
N VAL A 353 -14.15 11.85 -9.15
CA VAL A 353 -14.54 10.87 -8.15
C VAL A 353 -14.68 11.59 -6.82
N ALA A 354 -15.89 12.04 -6.51
CA ALA A 354 -16.17 12.84 -5.31
C ALA A 354 -16.56 12.01 -4.09
N LEU A 355 -16.79 10.70 -4.27
CA LEU A 355 -17.17 9.75 -3.20
C LEU A 355 -18.42 10.16 -2.40
N ASN A 356 -19.34 10.88 -3.05
CA ASN A 356 -20.66 11.20 -2.53
C ASN A 356 -21.74 10.81 -3.54
N ASN A 357 -23.00 10.76 -3.11
CA ASN A 357 -24.12 10.29 -3.94
C ASN A 357 -24.35 11.14 -5.20
N ALA A 358 -23.93 12.42 -5.20
CA ALA A 358 -24.06 13.31 -6.34
C ALA A 358 -22.87 13.20 -7.33
N ASN A 359 -21.83 12.44 -6.95
CA ASN A 359 -20.51 12.45 -7.57
C ASN A 359 -20.01 13.87 -7.92
N ASP A 360 -20.13 14.78 -6.95
CA ASP A 360 -19.87 16.20 -7.13
C ASP A 360 -18.94 16.73 -6.04
N LEU A 361 -17.77 17.23 -6.45
CA LEU A 361 -16.73 17.77 -5.58
C LEU A 361 -17.21 18.97 -4.74
N ARG A 362 -18.32 19.62 -5.08
CA ARG A 362 -18.86 20.72 -4.24
C ARG A 362 -19.35 20.23 -2.89
N TYR A 363 -19.68 18.95 -2.74
CA TYR A 363 -20.15 18.35 -1.50
C TYR A 363 -19.05 17.48 -0.87
N PRO A 364 -19.01 17.38 0.48
CA PRO A 364 -18.08 16.48 1.14
C PRO A 364 -18.35 15.01 0.73
N PRO A 365 -17.32 14.15 0.76
CA PRO A 365 -17.50 12.73 0.52
C PRO A 365 -18.34 12.07 1.63
N ASN A 366 -18.87 10.89 1.34
CA ASN A 366 -19.50 10.05 2.36
C ASN A 366 -18.44 9.66 3.41
N PRO A 367 -18.67 9.88 4.73
CA PRO A 367 -17.72 9.50 5.77
C PRO A 367 -17.39 8.00 5.84
N ALA A 368 -18.22 7.13 5.28
CA ALA A 368 -17.91 5.71 5.13
C ALA A 368 -16.84 5.46 4.04
N ALA A 369 -16.79 6.33 3.02
CA ALA A 369 -15.88 6.22 1.89
C ALA A 369 -14.58 7.03 2.08
N ALA A 370 -14.66 8.22 2.69
CA ALA A 370 -13.50 9.04 2.99
C ALA A 370 -13.72 9.80 4.29
N ARG A 371 -12.78 9.66 5.22
CA ARG A 371 -12.86 10.29 6.55
C ARG A 371 -11.50 10.74 7.06
N THR A 372 -11.55 11.72 7.96
CA THR A 372 -10.42 12.14 8.78
C THR A 372 -10.29 11.20 9.99
N LEU A 373 -9.11 10.62 10.17
CA LEU A 373 -8.71 9.85 11.33
C LEU A 373 -8.12 10.74 12.42
N SER A 374 -8.26 10.34 13.67
CA SER A 374 -7.62 10.97 14.82
C SER A 374 -6.14 10.65 14.93
N ARG A 375 -5.72 9.49 14.40
CA ARG A 375 -4.31 9.07 14.32
C ARG A 375 -3.74 9.40 12.94
N PHE A 376 -2.52 9.92 12.93
CA PHE A 376 -1.79 10.30 11.73
C PHE A 376 -0.90 9.14 11.24
N PHE A 377 -0.94 8.85 9.95
CA PHE A 377 -0.01 7.95 9.29
C PHE A 377 1.08 8.73 8.55
N PRO A 378 2.38 8.53 8.85
CA PRO A 378 3.44 9.30 8.22
C PRO A 378 3.83 8.69 6.87
N GLY A 379 3.23 9.17 5.79
CA GLY A 379 3.49 8.69 4.43
C GLY A 379 2.20 8.45 3.66
N THR A 380 2.26 7.52 2.71
CA THR A 380 1.11 7.04 1.93
C THR A 380 1.10 5.51 1.93
N LEU A 381 -0.08 4.94 2.15
CA LEU A 381 -0.35 3.50 2.01
C LEU A 381 -1.50 3.33 1.01
N VAL A 382 -1.32 2.42 0.06
CA VAL A 382 -2.35 1.96 -0.86
C VAL A 382 -2.45 0.45 -0.73
N ALA A 383 -3.64 -0.06 -0.48
CA ALA A 383 -3.88 -1.50 -0.39
C ALA A 383 -5.11 -1.92 -1.15
N VAL A 384 -5.10 -3.16 -1.61
CA VAL A 384 -6.26 -3.81 -2.22
C VAL A 384 -6.40 -5.25 -1.72
N GLN A 385 -7.65 -5.64 -1.49
CA GLN A 385 -8.09 -6.98 -1.21
C GLN A 385 -9.11 -7.37 -2.27
N PHE A 386 -8.92 -8.51 -2.92
CA PHE A 386 -9.85 -9.03 -3.91
C PHE A 386 -9.85 -10.56 -3.88
N HIS A 387 -10.80 -11.17 -4.58
CA HIS A 387 -10.89 -12.62 -4.68
C HIS A 387 -10.76 -13.05 -6.15
N VAL A 388 -10.24 -14.26 -6.34
CA VAL A 388 -10.16 -14.92 -7.64
C VAL A 388 -10.88 -16.26 -7.54
N SER A 389 -11.66 -16.58 -8.56
CA SER A 389 -12.34 -17.87 -8.64
C SER A 389 -11.36 -18.97 -9.05
N LEU A 390 -11.39 -20.08 -8.33
CA LEU A 390 -10.59 -21.29 -8.57
C LEU A 390 -11.33 -22.31 -9.45
N THR A 391 -12.67 -22.22 -9.53
CA THR A 391 -13.51 -23.18 -10.26
C THR A 391 -14.16 -22.60 -11.52
N ASN A 392 -14.62 -21.35 -11.47
CA ASN A 392 -15.07 -20.67 -12.69
C ASN A 392 -13.87 -20.29 -13.54
N HIS A 393 -13.79 -20.91 -14.72
CA HIS A 393 -13.14 -20.30 -15.86
C HIS A 393 -13.74 -18.91 -16.03
N PHE A 394 -12.93 -17.86 -16.06
CA PHE A 394 -13.39 -16.56 -16.53
C PHE A 394 -14.01 -16.76 -17.92
N ASN A 395 -15.32 -16.85 -17.99
CA ASN A 395 -16.03 -16.92 -19.25
C ASN A 395 -15.88 -15.52 -19.84
N PRO A 396 -15.17 -15.33 -20.97
CA PRO A 396 -15.14 -14.02 -21.60
C PRO A 396 -16.58 -13.68 -21.93
N VAL A 397 -17.10 -12.62 -21.32
CA VAL A 397 -18.37 -12.01 -21.72
C VAL A 397 -18.26 -11.83 -23.24
N GLN A 398 -19.14 -12.50 -23.99
CA GLN A 398 -19.23 -12.33 -25.43
C GLN A 398 -19.66 -10.89 -25.71
N VAL A 399 -18.69 -9.99 -25.84
CA VAL A 399 -18.90 -8.73 -26.52
C VAL A 399 -18.83 -9.06 -28.00
N SER A 400 -20.01 -9.13 -28.62
CA SER A 400 -20.16 -9.23 -30.07
C SER A 400 -19.60 -7.97 -30.73
N HIS A 401 -18.30 -7.97 -31.02
CA HIS A 401 -17.75 -7.13 -32.06
C HIS A 401 -16.92 -7.99 -33.00
N GLU A 402 -17.27 -7.88 -34.28
CA GLU A 402 -16.65 -8.57 -35.40
C GLU A 402 -15.13 -8.46 -35.33
N ARG A 403 -14.44 -9.61 -35.41
CA ARG A 403 -12.98 -9.69 -35.43
C ARG A 403 -12.45 -9.16 -36.77
N PRO A 404 -11.45 -8.27 -36.77
CA PRO A 404 -10.47 -8.23 -37.84
C PRO A 404 -9.47 -9.38 -37.66
N SER A 405 -9.02 -9.89 -38.81
CA SER A 405 -8.23 -11.10 -39.06
C SER A 405 -7.02 -11.38 -38.15
N GLU A 406 -6.81 -12.68 -37.96
CA GLU A 406 -5.65 -13.32 -37.34
C GLU A 406 -4.34 -12.96 -38.05
N ASP A 407 -3.47 -12.19 -37.39
CA ASP A 407 -2.02 -12.26 -37.63
C ASP A 407 -1.26 -11.61 -36.46
N ARG A 408 -1.14 -12.31 -35.32
CA ARG A 408 -0.28 -11.92 -34.18
C ARG A 408 -0.11 -12.98 -33.08
N ARG A 409 -0.14 -14.27 -33.42
CA ARG A 409 0.15 -15.37 -32.47
C ARG A 409 1.59 -15.89 -32.59
N THR A 410 2.59 -15.06 -32.28
CA THR A 410 4.00 -15.52 -32.18
C THR A 410 4.87 -14.74 -31.17
N GLY A 411 4.30 -13.97 -30.23
CA GLY A 411 5.08 -13.12 -29.32
C GLY A 411 5.32 -13.62 -27.89
N PHE A 412 4.36 -14.35 -27.30
CA PHE A 412 4.34 -14.53 -25.84
C PHE A 412 4.99 -15.83 -25.32
N GLY A 413 5.17 -16.85 -26.16
CA GLY A 413 5.72 -18.15 -25.73
C GLY A 413 7.24 -18.21 -25.57
N GLN A 414 8.00 -17.26 -26.12
CA GLN A 414 9.48 -17.29 -26.10
C GLN A 414 10.11 -16.36 -25.07
N ALA A 415 9.38 -15.37 -24.54
CA ALA A 415 9.91 -14.43 -23.55
C ALA A 415 10.00 -15.02 -22.13
N HIS A 416 9.16 -16.00 -21.78
CA HIS A 416 9.11 -16.57 -20.43
C HIS A 416 10.20 -17.63 -20.13
N ALA A 417 10.84 -18.21 -21.16
CA ALA A 417 11.94 -19.16 -20.96
C ALA A 417 13.30 -18.47 -20.72
N ALA A 418 13.45 -17.21 -21.14
CA ALA A 418 14.76 -16.52 -21.11
C ALA A 418 15.07 -15.84 -19.76
N VAL A 419 14.06 -15.38 -19.02
CA VAL A 419 14.27 -14.66 -17.74
C VAL A 419 14.59 -15.61 -16.57
N GLY A 420 14.13 -16.87 -16.64
CA GLY A 420 14.40 -17.88 -15.61
C GLY A 420 15.82 -18.47 -15.63
N ALA A 421 16.49 -18.49 -16.79
CA ALA A 421 17.80 -19.10 -16.94
C ALA A 421 18.96 -18.19 -16.48
N ASP A 422 18.80 -16.87 -16.56
CA ASP A 422 19.90 -15.92 -16.32
C ASP A 422 20.17 -15.63 -14.82
N LEU A 423 19.23 -15.99 -13.94
CA LEU A 423 19.37 -15.85 -12.48
C LEU A 423 19.99 -17.09 -11.80
N LEU A 424 20.01 -18.25 -12.46
CA LEU A 424 20.63 -19.47 -11.94
C LEU A 424 22.12 -19.61 -12.32
N GLY A 425 22.59 -18.88 -13.35
CA GLY A 425 23.98 -18.92 -13.81
C GLY A 425 25.00 -18.06 -13.04
N ARG A 426 24.55 -17.16 -12.15
CA ARG A 426 25.45 -16.21 -11.44
C ARG A 426 25.74 -16.57 -9.97
N ARG A 427 25.49 -17.81 -9.56
CA ARG A 427 25.86 -18.33 -8.21
C ARG A 427 26.93 -19.42 -8.20
N MET A 428 27.58 -19.68 -9.32
CA MET A 428 28.85 -20.43 -9.34
C MET A 428 29.87 -19.66 -10.18
N GLY A 429 30.71 -18.89 -9.48
CA GLY A 429 31.80 -18.08 -9.99
C GLY A 429 32.49 -17.36 -8.85
#